data_AF-A0A848XG11-F1
#
_entry.id   AF-A0A848XG11-F1
#
_cell.length_a   1.000
_cell.length_b   1.000
_cell.length_c   1.000
_cell.angle_alpha   90.00
_cell.angle_beta   90.00
_cell.angle_gamma   90.00
#
_symmetry.space_group_name_H-M   'P 1'
#
loop_
_entity.id
_entity.type
_entity.pdbx_description
1 polymer ?
#
loop_
_entity_poly.entity_id
_entity_poly.type
_entity_poly.pdbx_seq_one_letter_code
_entity_poly.pdbx_strand_id
1 'polypeptide(L)'
;MSLRRPTSASVSLIALAAGSVSLAAEATAQEWSPLQRGSENIEVVGHLPLGGRLTVTDMGMEQELSRPYAYVSRANIVGNGQRGLDIVDLSEPSSPEVIYRWRIEADELHQGPGAMDVKHFKWRDRYYVVQSLQFAQGGPDPDMGAVVLDVTGLPDPTTVREIGRIREPEHPGGFHNIFIYKHSNGRVFLFTTVRGPYAHVYDLGRFVEGDTGGALVGRVPVPTDGSGFGGYHDMYVGYHPDTETDRFYGGGTGGYYVYDVSDIESPTLLVSMVGVSGVRFGHTVTPSPDGRYIVAETEYRYAPLRIFDLQPALEGSTEVIRTPISAWTADWQHLVHNHEVRWPFVFVSGYLDGLQVFSLQDPENPVTLGFYDTYIGPYNEDFNPIFNGTFGVDV
;
A
#
# COMPACT_ATOMS: atom_id res chain seq x y z
N MET A 1 34.34 -91.50 -7.47
CA MET A 1 32.88 -91.56 -7.27
C MET A 1 32.50 -90.43 -6.32
N SER A 2 31.48 -89.61 -6.63
CA SER A 2 31.12 -88.37 -5.90
C SER A 2 32.20 -87.24 -5.94
N LEU A 3 31.93 -85.92 -5.89
CA LEU A 3 30.85 -85.03 -6.36
C LEU A 3 31.15 -83.61 -5.79
N ARG A 4 30.67 -82.56 -6.48
CA ARG A 4 30.46 -81.15 -6.05
C ARG A 4 31.59 -80.12 -6.25
N ARG A 5 31.21 -79.04 -6.94
CA ARG A 5 31.76 -77.67 -6.91
C ARG A 5 30.92 -76.80 -5.95
N PRO A 6 31.44 -75.64 -5.51
CA PRO A 6 30.62 -74.48 -5.17
C PRO A 6 30.83 -73.26 -6.10
N THR A 7 29.77 -72.46 -6.21
CA THR A 7 29.71 -71.04 -6.64
C THR A 7 29.89 -70.14 -5.40
N SER A 8 30.14 -68.82 -5.44
CA SER A 8 30.34 -67.77 -6.47
C SER A 8 31.16 -66.63 -5.79
N ALA A 9 31.38 -65.39 -6.25
CA ALA A 9 30.85 -64.54 -7.33
C ALA A 9 31.90 -63.49 -7.77
N SER A 10 31.57 -62.62 -8.73
CA SER A 10 32.34 -61.39 -9.05
C SER A 10 31.47 -60.15 -8.84
N VAL A 11 32.02 -59.09 -8.23
CA VAL A 11 31.33 -57.82 -8.01
C VAL A 11 31.65 -56.85 -9.15
N SER A 12 30.63 -56.35 -9.84
CA SER A 12 30.76 -55.27 -10.83
C SER A 12 30.50 -53.92 -10.17
N LEU A 13 31.42 -52.96 -10.33
CA LEU A 13 31.15 -51.56 -10.00
C LEU A 13 30.14 -50.98 -11.01
N ILE A 14 29.06 -50.38 -10.51
CA ILE A 14 28.19 -49.50 -11.28
C ILE A 14 28.50 -48.07 -10.85
N ALA A 15 28.94 -47.23 -11.79
CA ALA A 15 29.09 -45.80 -11.56
C ALA A 15 27.71 -45.14 -11.56
N LEU A 16 27.28 -44.60 -10.41
CA LEU A 16 26.05 -43.81 -10.33
C LEU A 16 26.35 -42.39 -10.83
N ALA A 17 25.83 -42.05 -12.01
CA ALA A 17 25.74 -40.66 -12.44
C ALA A 17 24.61 -39.98 -11.66
N ALA A 18 24.96 -39.15 -10.68
CA ALA A 18 23.98 -38.34 -9.94
C ALA A 18 23.50 -37.19 -10.83
N GLY A 19 22.48 -37.46 -11.65
CA GLY A 19 21.75 -36.42 -12.37
C GLY A 19 20.93 -35.59 -11.39
N SER A 20 21.37 -34.38 -11.08
CA SER A 20 20.57 -33.38 -10.38
C SER A 20 19.46 -32.91 -11.31
N VAL A 21 18.28 -33.54 -11.20
CA VAL A 21 17.07 -33.06 -11.88
C VAL A 21 16.56 -31.84 -11.13
N SER A 22 16.90 -30.65 -11.63
CA SER A 22 16.24 -29.42 -11.21
C SER A 22 14.78 -29.49 -11.66
N LEU A 23 13.88 -29.81 -10.72
CA LEU A 23 12.46 -29.58 -10.88
C LEU A 23 12.19 -28.08 -10.72
N ALA A 24 12.57 -27.31 -11.74
CA ALA A 24 11.92 -26.03 -11.98
C ALA A 24 10.48 -26.37 -12.37
N ALA A 25 9.57 -26.27 -11.40
CA ALA A 25 8.15 -26.25 -11.71
C ALA A 25 7.88 -24.94 -12.46
N GLU A 26 7.74 -25.02 -13.77
CA GLU A 26 7.13 -23.96 -14.56
C GLU A 26 5.69 -23.82 -14.05
N ALA A 27 5.49 -22.92 -13.10
CA ALA A 27 4.18 -22.45 -12.68
C ALA A 27 3.62 -21.65 -13.86
N THR A 28 3.02 -22.35 -14.82
CA THR A 28 2.29 -21.73 -15.92
C THR A 28 1.16 -20.91 -15.31
N ALA A 29 1.25 -19.58 -15.41
CA ALA A 29 0.17 -18.69 -15.00
C ALA A 29 -1.13 -19.14 -15.67
N GLN A 30 -2.17 -19.37 -14.88
CA GLN A 30 -3.44 -19.88 -15.36
C GLN A 30 -4.05 -18.89 -16.36
N GLU A 31 -4.35 -19.32 -17.59
CA GLU A 31 -4.91 -18.42 -18.60
C GLU A 31 -6.28 -17.88 -18.14
N TRP A 32 -6.38 -16.56 -18.05
CA TRP A 32 -7.62 -15.86 -17.69
C TRP A 32 -8.68 -16.04 -18.77
N SER A 33 -9.95 -16.12 -18.34
CA SER A 33 -11.10 -15.92 -19.23
C SER A 33 -12.26 -15.28 -18.46
N PRO A 34 -13.22 -14.62 -19.12
CA PRO A 34 -14.41 -14.07 -18.45
C PRO A 34 -15.26 -15.10 -17.70
N LEU A 35 -15.11 -16.40 -18.00
CA LEU A 35 -15.77 -17.51 -17.30
C LEU A 35 -14.97 -18.01 -16.08
N GLN A 36 -13.66 -17.75 -16.04
CA GLN A 36 -12.75 -18.12 -14.96
C GLN A 36 -11.99 -16.87 -14.50
N ARG A 37 -12.69 -16.06 -13.70
CA ARG A 37 -12.22 -14.74 -13.25
C ARG A 37 -11.05 -14.80 -12.27
N GLY A 38 -10.79 -15.94 -11.64
CA GLY A 38 -9.68 -16.08 -10.70
C GLY A 38 -8.99 -17.43 -10.80
N SER A 39 -7.79 -17.48 -10.24
CA SER A 39 -7.00 -18.71 -10.13
C SER A 39 -7.57 -19.67 -9.09
N GLU A 40 -7.27 -20.96 -9.22
CA GLU A 40 -7.81 -22.05 -8.36
C GLU A 40 -7.51 -21.91 -6.86
N ASN A 41 -6.57 -21.06 -6.49
CA ASN A 41 -6.17 -20.75 -5.11
C ASN A 41 -6.80 -19.47 -4.52
N ILE A 42 -7.73 -18.81 -5.23
CA ILE A 42 -8.46 -17.63 -4.74
C ILE A 42 -9.96 -17.94 -4.63
N GLU A 43 -10.51 -17.81 -3.42
CA GLU A 43 -11.95 -17.90 -3.15
C GLU A 43 -12.50 -16.52 -2.77
N VAL A 44 -13.58 -16.08 -3.44
CA VAL A 44 -14.29 -14.85 -3.07
C VAL A 44 -15.39 -15.20 -2.07
N VAL A 45 -15.17 -14.82 -0.81
CA VAL A 45 -16.07 -15.15 0.31
C VAL A 45 -17.31 -14.26 0.33
N GLY A 46 -17.20 -12.98 -0.02
CA GLY A 46 -18.30 -12.02 0.03
C GLY A 46 -18.09 -10.83 -0.91
N HIS A 47 -19.15 -10.04 -1.11
CA HIS A 47 -19.13 -8.84 -1.96
C HIS A 47 -20.11 -7.78 -1.46
N LEU A 48 -19.65 -6.54 -1.33
CA LEU A 48 -20.44 -5.40 -0.85
C LEU A 48 -20.54 -4.31 -1.93
N PRO A 49 -21.71 -4.13 -2.58
CA PRO A 49 -21.91 -3.04 -3.54
C PRO A 49 -21.93 -1.68 -2.86
N LEU A 50 -20.87 -0.89 -3.02
CA LEU A 50 -20.73 0.42 -2.37
C LEU A 50 -21.20 1.62 -3.22
N GLY A 51 -21.29 1.50 -4.54
CA GLY A 51 -21.77 2.59 -5.40
C GLY A 51 -21.43 2.42 -6.88
N GLY A 52 -21.45 3.53 -7.62
CA GLY A 52 -20.96 3.57 -8.99
C GLY A 52 -19.42 3.53 -9.07
N ARG A 53 -18.88 3.39 -10.29
CA ARG A 53 -17.44 3.49 -10.55
C ARG A 53 -16.85 4.76 -9.93
N LEU A 54 -15.60 4.70 -9.49
CA LEU A 54 -14.83 5.86 -9.00
C LEU A 54 -15.52 6.65 -7.87
N THR A 55 -16.31 5.93 -7.05
CA THR A 55 -16.90 6.44 -5.79
C THR A 55 -16.30 5.80 -4.54
N VAL A 56 -15.27 4.98 -4.72
CA VAL A 56 -14.43 4.35 -3.71
C VAL A 56 -12.97 4.56 -4.15
N THR A 57 -12.11 4.85 -3.18
CA THR A 57 -10.66 5.03 -3.35
C THR A 57 -9.96 3.94 -2.53
N ASP A 58 -9.18 4.26 -1.49
CA ASP A 58 -8.52 3.26 -0.65
C ASP A 58 -9.37 2.80 0.54
N MET A 59 -8.94 1.68 1.14
CA MET A 59 -9.55 1.04 2.30
C MET A 59 -8.50 0.59 3.31
N GLY A 60 -8.92 0.33 4.55
CA GLY A 60 -8.09 -0.27 5.58
C GLY A 60 -8.90 -1.14 6.55
N MET A 61 -8.38 -2.30 6.91
CA MET A 61 -9.01 -3.30 7.78
C MET A 61 -8.38 -3.28 9.17
N GLU A 62 -9.18 -3.39 10.22
CA GLU A 62 -8.65 -3.59 11.57
C GLU A 62 -7.96 -4.95 11.69
N GLN A 63 -6.71 -4.93 12.12
CA GLN A 63 -5.87 -6.12 12.32
C GLN A 63 -6.10 -6.77 13.70
N GLU A 64 -7.04 -6.24 14.50
CA GLU A 64 -7.41 -6.81 15.79
C GLU A 64 -8.63 -7.75 15.63
N LEU A 65 -8.44 -9.06 15.82
CA LEU A 65 -9.48 -10.08 15.59
C LEU A 65 -10.79 -9.86 16.39
N SER A 66 -10.75 -9.14 17.52
CA SER A 66 -11.92 -8.74 18.30
C SER A 66 -12.75 -7.62 17.66
N ARG A 67 -12.26 -7.01 16.59
CA ARG A 67 -12.84 -5.83 15.92
C ARG A 67 -12.78 -6.01 14.40
N PRO A 68 -13.59 -6.92 13.81
CA PRO A 68 -13.55 -7.23 12.39
C PRO A 68 -14.23 -6.11 11.58
N TYR A 69 -13.58 -4.95 11.47
CA TYR A 69 -14.10 -3.78 10.77
C TYR A 69 -13.19 -3.39 9.61
N ALA A 70 -13.80 -3.01 8.48
CA ALA A 70 -13.12 -2.34 7.39
C ALA A 70 -13.63 -0.90 7.23
N TYR A 71 -12.70 -0.03 6.87
CA TYR A 71 -12.91 1.39 6.63
C TYR A 71 -12.71 1.65 5.14
N VAL A 72 -13.69 2.24 4.46
CA VAL A 72 -13.64 2.43 3.00
C VAL A 72 -13.88 3.89 2.62
N SER A 73 -12.85 4.52 2.04
CA SER A 73 -12.89 5.91 1.59
C SER A 73 -13.91 6.09 0.48
N ARG A 74 -14.78 7.11 0.61
CA ARG A 74 -15.85 7.42 -0.35
C ARG A 74 -15.55 8.72 -1.08
N ALA A 75 -15.38 8.64 -2.40
CA ALA A 75 -14.96 9.75 -3.23
C ALA A 75 -16.05 10.19 -4.22
N ASN A 76 -15.84 11.34 -4.85
CA ASN A 76 -16.66 11.86 -5.94
C ASN A 76 -15.74 12.31 -7.11
N ILE A 77 -15.05 11.36 -7.72
CA ILE A 77 -14.03 11.63 -8.76
C ILE A 77 -14.68 12.09 -10.09
N VAL A 78 -15.82 11.49 -10.46
CA VAL A 78 -16.50 11.72 -11.76
C VAL A 78 -17.93 12.25 -11.63
N GLY A 79 -18.26 12.90 -10.51
CA GLY A 79 -19.54 13.62 -10.31
C GLY A 79 -20.74 12.73 -9.94
N ASN A 80 -20.51 11.47 -9.55
CA ASN A 80 -21.53 10.45 -9.24
C ASN A 80 -21.44 9.87 -7.82
N GLY A 81 -20.53 10.37 -6.98
CA GLY A 81 -20.26 9.86 -5.63
C GLY A 81 -20.63 10.83 -4.51
N GLN A 82 -20.55 10.35 -3.27
CA GLN A 82 -20.62 11.18 -2.07
C GLN A 82 -19.29 11.12 -1.34
N ARG A 83 -18.83 12.25 -0.78
CA ARG A 83 -17.53 12.31 -0.11
C ARG A 83 -17.64 11.93 1.36
N GLY A 84 -16.81 11.00 1.82
CA GLY A 84 -16.81 10.58 3.22
C GLY A 84 -16.17 9.21 3.47
N LEU A 85 -16.69 8.49 4.47
CA LEU A 85 -16.20 7.18 4.90
C LEU A 85 -17.38 6.23 5.12
N ASP A 86 -17.25 4.98 4.69
CA ASP A 86 -18.12 3.88 5.12
C ASP A 86 -17.36 2.98 6.11
N ILE A 87 -18.03 2.58 7.20
CA ILE A 87 -17.55 1.55 8.13
C ILE A 87 -18.32 0.27 7.85
N VAL A 88 -17.60 -0.81 7.61
CA VAL A 88 -18.11 -2.13 7.23
C VAL A 88 -17.83 -3.12 8.35
N ASP A 89 -18.86 -3.87 8.76
CA ASP A 89 -18.74 -5.03 9.63
C ASP A 89 -18.39 -6.28 8.80
N LEU A 90 -17.32 -6.96 9.20
CA LEU A 90 -16.79 -8.19 8.61
C LEU A 90 -16.86 -9.38 9.59
N SER A 91 -17.65 -9.28 10.67
CA SER A 91 -17.84 -10.40 11.62
C SER A 91 -18.43 -11.66 10.95
N GLU A 92 -19.20 -11.48 9.88
CA GLU A 92 -19.60 -12.53 8.93
C GLU A 92 -19.09 -12.17 7.51
N PRO A 93 -17.86 -12.56 7.12
CA PRO A 93 -17.23 -12.13 5.85
C PRO A 93 -17.99 -12.52 4.58
N SER A 94 -18.92 -13.47 4.66
CA SER A 94 -19.80 -13.85 3.55
C SER A 94 -21.01 -12.93 3.35
N SER A 95 -21.31 -12.07 4.33
CA SER A 95 -22.41 -11.10 4.32
C SER A 95 -21.98 -9.76 4.93
N PRO A 96 -20.94 -9.09 4.40
CA PRO A 96 -20.44 -7.83 4.93
C PRO A 96 -21.49 -6.71 4.89
N GLU A 97 -21.56 -5.87 5.92
CA GLU A 97 -22.60 -4.83 6.06
C GLU A 97 -22.02 -3.44 6.36
N VAL A 98 -22.52 -2.38 5.71
CA VAL A 98 -22.18 -0.99 6.08
C VAL A 98 -22.96 -0.57 7.32
N ILE A 99 -22.32 -0.61 8.49
CA ILE A 99 -22.93 -0.28 9.78
C ILE A 99 -22.93 1.23 10.09
N TYR A 100 -22.03 2.01 9.49
CA TYR A 100 -21.98 3.47 9.68
C TYR A 100 -21.49 4.19 8.42
N ARG A 101 -21.95 5.42 8.23
CA ARG A 101 -21.56 6.31 7.13
C ARG A 101 -21.27 7.71 7.65
N TRP A 102 -20.01 8.13 7.59
CA TRP A 102 -19.65 9.55 7.71
C TRP A 102 -19.69 10.19 6.32
N ARG A 103 -20.23 11.40 6.21
CA ARG A 103 -20.29 12.19 4.98
C ARG A 103 -19.95 13.63 5.31
N ILE A 104 -19.20 14.29 4.44
CA ILE A 104 -18.90 15.71 4.60
C ILE A 104 -20.18 16.53 4.50
N GLU A 105 -20.32 17.54 5.36
CA GLU A 105 -21.43 18.49 5.26
C GLU A 105 -21.33 19.34 3.98
N ALA A 106 -22.47 19.71 3.39
CA ALA A 106 -22.54 20.49 2.15
C ALA A 106 -21.62 19.95 1.03
N ASP A 107 -21.66 18.63 0.81
CA ASP A 107 -20.87 17.91 -0.20
C ASP A 107 -21.02 18.52 -1.61
N GLU A 108 -22.21 19.06 -1.93
CA GLU A 108 -22.50 19.76 -3.19
C GLU A 108 -21.70 21.06 -3.39
N LEU A 109 -21.19 21.67 -2.32
CA LEU A 109 -20.33 22.87 -2.39
C LEU A 109 -18.84 22.51 -2.53
N HIS A 110 -18.47 21.27 -2.24
CA HIS A 110 -17.07 20.81 -2.26
C HIS A 110 -16.58 20.54 -3.70
N GLN A 111 -15.34 20.96 -3.97
CA GLN A 111 -14.65 20.73 -5.24
C GLN A 111 -13.53 19.70 -5.05
N GLY A 112 -13.23 18.90 -6.07
CA GLY A 112 -12.24 17.81 -5.99
C GLY A 112 -12.81 16.47 -5.51
N PRO A 113 -11.96 15.43 -5.37
CA PRO A 113 -12.39 14.05 -5.17
C PRO A 113 -12.96 13.76 -3.78
N GLY A 114 -12.53 14.47 -2.72
CA GLY A 114 -12.92 14.17 -1.35
C GLY A 114 -12.03 13.13 -0.70
N ALA A 115 -12.61 12.06 -0.17
CA ALA A 115 -11.87 11.05 0.57
C ALA A 115 -10.91 10.27 -0.34
N MET A 116 -9.65 10.16 0.07
CA MET A 116 -8.62 9.47 -0.72
C MET A 116 -8.16 8.19 -0.03
N ASP A 117 -7.70 8.30 1.21
CA ASP A 117 -7.08 7.21 1.97
C ASP A 117 -7.53 7.22 3.44
N VAL A 118 -7.58 6.04 4.06
CA VAL A 118 -8.05 5.85 5.43
C VAL A 118 -7.14 4.91 6.20
N LYS A 119 -6.74 5.33 7.41
CA LYS A 119 -5.93 4.53 8.34
C LYS A 119 -6.54 4.56 9.74
N HIS A 120 -6.41 3.47 10.49
CA HIS A 120 -6.92 3.36 11.86
C HIS A 120 -5.78 3.32 12.88
N PHE A 121 -6.05 3.70 14.13
CA PHE A 121 -5.08 3.62 15.21
C PHE A 121 -5.71 3.42 16.58
N LYS A 122 -4.90 2.89 17.51
CA LYS A 122 -5.23 2.76 18.92
C LYS A 122 -4.38 3.70 19.76
N TRP A 123 -5.01 4.49 20.63
CA TRP A 123 -4.32 5.30 21.65
C TRP A 123 -4.90 4.99 23.02
N ARG A 124 -4.06 4.47 23.93
CA ARG A 124 -4.50 3.81 25.17
C ARG A 124 -5.55 2.73 24.86
N ASP A 125 -6.72 2.81 25.47
CA ASP A 125 -7.83 1.86 25.31
C ASP A 125 -8.91 2.34 24.33
N ARG A 126 -8.60 3.32 23.46
CA ARG A 126 -9.52 3.91 22.48
C ARG A 126 -9.05 3.71 21.06
N TYR A 127 -10.01 3.58 20.15
CA TYR A 127 -9.82 3.28 18.74
C TYR A 127 -10.32 4.45 17.88
N TYR A 128 -9.54 4.79 16.88
CA TYR A 128 -9.75 5.97 16.05
C TYR A 128 -9.51 5.66 14.57
N VAL A 129 -10.16 6.41 13.70
CA VAL A 129 -9.97 6.38 12.25
C VAL A 129 -9.59 7.77 11.78
N VAL A 130 -8.56 7.86 10.94
CA VAL A 130 -8.19 9.07 10.21
C VAL A 130 -8.59 8.87 8.76
N GLN A 131 -9.53 9.68 8.26
CA GLN A 131 -9.89 9.73 6.85
C GLN A 131 -9.18 10.94 6.22
N SER A 132 -8.25 10.70 5.30
CA SER A 132 -7.66 11.74 4.47
C SER A 132 -8.68 12.31 3.49
N LEU A 133 -8.53 13.59 3.18
CA LEU A 133 -9.42 14.36 2.31
C LEU A 133 -8.58 15.24 1.37
N GLN A 134 -9.01 15.32 0.12
CA GLN A 134 -8.43 16.18 -0.91
C GLN A 134 -9.54 17.02 -1.57
N PHE A 135 -9.51 18.32 -1.27
CA PHE A 135 -10.41 19.32 -1.85
C PHE A 135 -9.66 20.34 -2.70
N ALA A 136 -10.32 20.83 -3.75
CA ALA A 136 -9.83 21.90 -4.60
C ALA A 136 -10.33 23.27 -4.12
N GLN A 137 -9.64 24.33 -4.55
CA GLN A 137 -10.08 25.72 -4.31
C GLN A 137 -11.46 25.98 -4.92
N GLY A 138 -12.23 26.87 -4.26
CA GLY A 138 -13.60 27.22 -4.65
C GLY A 138 -14.70 26.52 -3.84
N GLY A 139 -14.35 25.51 -3.03
CA GLY A 139 -15.21 24.96 -1.98
C GLY A 139 -14.93 25.56 -0.59
N PRO A 140 -15.63 25.11 0.46
CA PRO A 140 -15.50 25.65 1.83
C PRO A 140 -14.23 25.17 2.56
N ASP A 141 -13.75 23.95 2.29
CA ASP A 141 -12.66 23.30 3.05
C ASP A 141 -11.42 22.95 2.19
N PRO A 142 -10.84 23.88 1.40
CA PRO A 142 -9.68 23.59 0.56
C PRO A 142 -8.39 23.31 1.35
N ASP A 143 -8.37 23.60 2.65
CA ASP A 143 -7.25 23.35 3.57
C ASP A 143 -7.42 22.10 4.45
N MET A 144 -8.57 21.41 4.38
CA MET A 144 -8.83 20.23 5.20
C MET A 144 -8.06 19.02 4.66
N GLY A 145 -7.12 18.51 5.46
CA GLY A 145 -6.32 17.34 5.12
C GLY A 145 -6.90 16.02 5.63
N ALA A 146 -7.53 16.02 6.81
CA ALA A 146 -8.18 14.82 7.34
C ALA A 146 -9.27 15.13 8.38
N VAL A 147 -10.17 14.18 8.59
CA VAL A 147 -11.04 14.11 9.79
C VAL A 147 -10.65 12.91 10.65
N VAL A 148 -10.83 13.04 11.97
CA VAL A 148 -10.56 11.98 12.93
C VAL A 148 -11.85 11.58 13.63
N LEU A 149 -12.20 10.30 13.55
CA LEU A 149 -13.37 9.71 14.20
C LEU A 149 -12.92 8.83 15.37
N ASP A 150 -13.63 8.89 16.50
CA ASP A 150 -13.57 7.87 17.54
C ASP A 150 -14.58 6.76 17.20
N VAL A 151 -14.08 5.53 17.14
CA VAL A 151 -14.80 4.29 16.78
C VAL A 151 -14.72 3.23 17.89
N THR A 152 -14.37 3.65 19.11
CA THR A 152 -14.14 2.76 20.27
C THR A 152 -15.37 1.91 20.58
N GLY A 153 -16.58 2.46 20.47
CA GLY A 153 -17.83 1.79 20.85
C GLY A 153 -18.46 0.90 19.78
N LEU A 154 -17.80 0.68 18.63
CA LEU A 154 -18.26 -0.34 17.67
C LEU A 154 -18.39 -1.72 18.37
N PRO A 155 -19.42 -2.53 18.04
CA PRO A 155 -20.30 -2.41 16.87
C PRO A 155 -21.46 -1.41 16.98
N ASP A 156 -21.68 -0.70 18.10
CA ASP A 156 -22.77 0.28 18.18
C ASP A 156 -22.42 1.55 17.36
N PRO A 157 -23.04 1.76 16.18
CA PRO A 157 -22.70 2.88 15.30
C PRO A 157 -23.17 4.22 15.90
N THR A 158 -24.07 4.21 16.89
CA THR A 158 -24.51 5.42 17.57
C THR A 158 -23.44 6.00 18.49
N THR A 159 -22.34 5.27 18.74
CA THR A 159 -21.18 5.74 19.52
C THR A 159 -20.14 6.48 18.69
N VAL A 160 -20.14 6.33 17.35
CA VAL A 160 -19.11 6.93 16.47
C VAL A 160 -19.21 8.46 16.48
N ARG A 161 -18.09 9.15 16.71
CA ARG A 161 -18.03 10.62 16.80
C ARG A 161 -16.85 11.16 16.03
N GLU A 162 -17.07 12.21 15.24
CA GLU A 162 -15.98 13.08 14.81
C GLU A 162 -15.43 13.84 16.03
N ILE A 163 -14.14 13.73 16.27
CA ILE A 163 -13.46 14.36 17.43
C ILE A 163 -12.56 15.53 17.04
N GLY A 164 -12.25 15.68 15.74
CA GLY A 164 -11.45 16.79 15.25
C GLY A 164 -11.14 16.67 13.76
N ARG A 165 -10.59 17.77 13.21
CA ARG A 165 -10.14 17.89 11.82
C ARG A 165 -8.70 18.39 11.80
N ILE A 166 -7.88 17.86 10.88
CA ILE A 166 -6.52 18.34 10.61
C ILE A 166 -6.59 19.25 9.38
N ARG A 167 -6.06 20.46 9.49
CA ARG A 167 -6.06 21.49 8.44
C ARG A 167 -4.65 22.00 8.17
N GLU A 168 -4.35 22.25 6.91
CA GLU A 168 -3.08 22.77 6.42
C GLU A 168 -3.29 24.02 5.55
N PRO A 169 -3.50 25.20 6.17
CA PRO A 169 -3.77 26.45 5.44
C PRO A 169 -2.54 26.96 4.66
N GLU A 170 -1.33 26.54 5.01
CA GLU A 170 -0.11 26.85 4.26
C GLU A 170 0.04 25.97 3.00
N HIS A 171 -0.55 24.77 3.00
CA HIS A 171 -0.45 23.79 1.91
C HIS A 171 -1.83 23.24 1.51
N PRO A 172 -2.78 24.11 1.07
CA PRO A 172 -4.13 23.71 0.71
C PRO A 172 -4.13 22.74 -0.49
N GLY A 173 -5.15 21.89 -0.56
CA GLY A 173 -5.22 20.73 -1.44
C GLY A 173 -5.38 19.41 -0.70
N GLY A 174 -5.34 19.44 0.64
CA GLY A 174 -5.56 18.30 1.51
C GLY A 174 -4.47 17.22 1.44
N PHE A 175 -4.74 16.06 2.03
CA PHE A 175 -3.82 14.92 2.06
C PHE A 175 -4.32 13.87 1.07
N HIS A 176 -3.50 13.55 0.07
CA HIS A 176 -3.82 12.49 -0.90
C HIS A 176 -3.62 11.11 -0.25
N ASN A 177 -2.43 10.83 0.26
CA ASN A 177 -2.12 9.58 0.96
C ASN A 177 -1.64 9.84 2.39
N ILE A 178 -1.90 8.89 3.30
CA ILE A 178 -1.53 8.94 4.72
C ILE A 178 -0.99 7.59 5.24
N PHE A 179 -0.08 7.64 6.21
CA PHE A 179 0.42 6.44 6.88
C PHE A 179 0.43 6.64 8.39
N ILE A 180 -0.04 5.64 9.13
CA ILE A 180 -0.02 5.65 10.60
C ILE A 180 1.02 4.65 11.08
N TYR A 181 1.89 5.09 11.97
CA TYR A 181 2.95 4.27 12.52
C TYR A 181 3.07 4.42 14.04
N LYS A 182 3.20 3.29 14.73
CA LYS A 182 3.54 3.26 16.17
C LYS A 182 5.05 3.19 16.30
N HIS A 183 5.64 4.32 16.67
CA HIS A 183 7.09 4.49 16.77
C HIS A 183 7.69 3.71 17.93
N SER A 184 8.98 3.37 17.81
CA SER A 184 9.81 2.79 18.89
C SER A 184 9.69 3.53 20.25
N ASN A 185 9.47 4.85 20.24
CA ASN A 185 9.30 5.68 21.43
C ASN A 185 7.92 5.55 22.10
N GLY A 186 7.01 4.74 21.53
CA GLY A 186 5.68 4.46 22.05
C GLY A 186 4.59 5.46 21.66
N ARG A 187 4.92 6.57 20.95
CA ARG A 187 3.94 7.47 20.34
C ARG A 187 3.34 6.84 19.08
N VAL A 188 2.22 7.40 18.62
CA VAL A 188 1.60 7.08 17.34
C VAL A 188 1.65 8.32 16.48
N PHE A 189 2.29 8.21 15.32
CA PHE A 189 2.43 9.31 14.36
C PHE A 189 1.62 9.06 13.11
N LEU A 190 1.05 10.14 12.57
CA LEU A 190 0.44 10.22 11.25
C LEU A 190 1.41 10.94 10.32
N PHE A 191 1.90 10.24 9.32
CA PHE A 191 2.64 10.81 8.20
C PHE A 191 1.63 11.17 7.10
N THR A 192 1.75 12.35 6.51
CA THR A 192 0.83 12.80 5.45
C THR A 192 1.57 13.40 4.28
N THR A 193 1.05 13.13 3.07
CA THR A 193 1.28 14.01 1.93
C THR A 193 0.83 15.44 2.24
N VAL A 194 1.49 16.41 1.62
CA VAL A 194 1.04 17.82 1.53
C VAL A 194 1.44 18.37 0.18
N ARG A 195 0.89 19.52 -0.22
CA ARG A 195 1.32 20.26 -1.43
C ARG A 195 2.65 21.02 -1.21
N GLY A 196 3.69 20.30 -0.79
CA GLY A 196 5.03 20.83 -0.50
C GLY A 196 6.11 19.75 -0.54
N PRO A 197 7.40 20.14 -0.52
CA PRO A 197 8.56 19.25 -0.74
C PRO A 197 8.91 18.39 0.50
N TYR A 198 7.89 17.85 1.16
CA TYR A 198 8.00 17.05 2.37
C TYR A 198 6.71 16.28 2.66
N ALA A 199 6.79 15.28 3.53
CA ALA A 199 5.64 14.77 4.29
C ALA A 199 5.56 15.51 5.64
N HIS A 200 4.35 15.79 6.13
CA HIS A 200 4.12 16.25 7.51
C HIS A 200 4.05 15.05 8.46
N VAL A 201 4.44 15.25 9.73
CA VAL A 201 4.31 14.25 10.79
C VAL A 201 3.54 14.83 11.97
N TYR A 202 2.38 14.25 12.27
CA TYR A 202 1.54 14.64 13.41
C TYR A 202 1.56 13.60 14.51
N ASP A 203 1.69 14.04 15.76
CA ASP A 203 1.47 13.21 16.95
C ASP A 203 -0.04 13.06 17.19
N LEU A 204 -0.56 11.87 16.85
CA LEU A 204 -1.97 11.55 17.01
C LEU A 204 -2.38 11.46 18.49
N GLY A 205 -1.46 11.11 19.38
CA GLY A 205 -1.69 11.10 20.83
C GLY A 205 -1.96 12.52 21.36
N ARG A 206 -1.17 13.52 20.94
CA ARG A 206 -1.41 14.94 21.28
C ARG A 206 -2.72 15.42 20.71
N PHE A 207 -3.00 15.08 19.45
CA PHE A 207 -4.23 15.47 18.76
C PHE A 207 -5.49 15.00 19.51
N VAL A 208 -5.61 13.70 19.84
CA VAL A 208 -6.80 13.17 20.53
C VAL A 208 -6.88 13.56 22.01
N GLU A 209 -5.78 14.05 22.59
CA GLU A 209 -5.73 14.65 23.93
C GLU A 209 -6.12 16.14 23.94
N GLY A 210 -6.40 16.72 22.77
CA GLY A 210 -6.87 18.10 22.59
C GLY A 210 -5.77 19.12 22.29
N ASP A 211 -4.50 18.72 22.23
CA ASP A 211 -3.38 19.57 21.80
C ASP A 211 -3.20 19.50 20.28
N THR A 212 -4.20 20.01 19.56
CA THR A 212 -4.22 20.00 18.09
C THR A 212 -3.22 20.99 17.49
N GLY A 213 -2.99 22.14 18.15
CA GLY A 213 -2.03 23.14 17.70
C GLY A 213 -0.56 22.73 17.86
N GLY A 214 -0.26 21.85 18.82
CA GLY A 214 1.05 21.22 18.99
C GLY A 214 1.18 19.86 18.31
N ALA A 215 0.18 19.39 17.56
CA ALA A 215 0.18 18.05 16.99
C ALA A 215 1.18 17.88 15.84
N LEU A 216 1.42 18.91 15.01
CA LEU A 216 2.46 18.87 13.98
C LEU A 216 3.84 18.93 14.64
N VAL A 217 4.60 17.84 14.57
CA VAL A 217 5.87 17.64 15.31
C VAL A 217 7.09 17.44 14.42
N GLY A 218 6.93 17.16 13.12
CA GLY A 218 8.06 16.91 12.24
C GLY A 218 7.72 16.99 10.75
N ARG A 219 8.76 16.91 9.93
CA ARG A 219 8.67 16.87 8.46
C ARG A 219 9.76 15.96 7.89
N VAL A 220 9.40 15.04 7.00
CA VAL A 220 10.38 14.29 6.21
C VAL A 220 10.57 15.01 4.86
N PRO A 221 11.76 15.53 4.53
CA PRO A 221 11.97 16.31 3.31
C PRO A 221 12.15 15.42 2.07
N VAL A 222 11.68 15.87 0.91
CA VAL A 222 12.07 15.28 -0.38
C VAL A 222 13.41 15.89 -0.83
N PRO A 223 14.46 15.10 -1.13
CA PRO A 223 15.71 15.58 -1.72
C PRO A 223 15.53 16.16 -3.13
N THR A 224 15.14 17.43 -3.20
CA THR A 224 15.03 18.19 -4.46
C THR A 224 16.05 19.32 -4.52
N ASP A 225 16.40 19.74 -5.73
CA ASP A 225 17.24 20.91 -6.01
C ASP A 225 16.44 22.24 -5.99
N GLY A 226 15.19 22.21 -5.50
CA GLY A 226 14.30 23.38 -5.43
C GLY A 226 13.66 23.78 -6.77
N SER A 227 13.74 22.94 -7.81
CA SER A 227 13.33 23.32 -9.18
C SER A 227 11.82 23.28 -9.50
N GLY A 228 10.94 22.86 -8.58
CA GLY A 228 9.49 22.89 -8.85
C GLY A 228 8.59 22.31 -7.76
N PHE A 229 7.28 22.33 -8.05
CA PHE A 229 6.23 21.71 -7.23
C PHE A 229 6.52 20.21 -7.09
N GLY A 230 6.90 19.79 -5.90
CA GLY A 230 7.29 18.41 -5.59
C GLY A 230 6.93 18.04 -4.17
N GLY A 231 6.85 16.73 -3.91
CA GLY A 231 6.33 16.14 -2.68
C GLY A 231 6.30 14.61 -2.78
N TYR A 232 5.82 13.95 -1.74
CA TYR A 232 5.53 12.52 -1.74
C TYR A 232 4.13 12.22 -2.30
N HIS A 233 3.97 11.01 -2.83
CA HIS A 233 2.67 10.43 -3.15
C HIS A 233 2.26 9.42 -2.08
N ASP A 234 2.96 8.29 -2.01
CA ASP A 234 2.72 7.26 -1.00
C ASP A 234 3.92 7.17 -0.07
N MET A 235 3.66 6.62 1.11
CA MET A 235 4.69 6.38 2.11
C MET A 235 4.36 5.14 2.95
N TYR A 236 5.41 4.45 3.35
CA TYR A 236 5.40 3.39 4.34
C TYR A 236 6.36 3.75 5.47
N VAL A 237 6.01 3.43 6.71
CA VAL A 237 6.92 3.60 7.86
C VAL A 237 6.95 2.33 8.69
N GLY A 238 8.14 1.84 9.00
CA GLY A 238 8.33 0.59 9.72
C GLY A 238 9.62 0.53 10.52
N TYR A 239 9.64 -0.32 11.54
CA TYR A 239 10.83 -0.57 12.35
C TYR A 239 11.81 -1.46 11.60
N HIS A 240 13.07 -1.04 11.50
CA HIS A 240 14.14 -1.83 10.89
C HIS A 240 14.91 -2.61 11.98
N PRO A 241 14.80 -3.94 12.04
CA PRO A 241 15.28 -4.72 13.18
C PRO A 241 16.80 -4.67 13.35
N ASP A 242 17.57 -4.75 12.25
CA ASP A 242 19.03 -4.91 12.32
C ASP A 242 19.78 -3.63 12.74
N THR A 243 19.14 -2.46 12.65
CA THR A 243 19.71 -1.18 13.10
C THR A 243 18.97 -0.56 14.27
N GLU A 244 17.88 -1.19 14.73
CA GLU A 244 16.98 -0.67 15.77
C GLU A 244 16.44 0.75 15.50
N THR A 245 16.18 1.08 14.23
CA THR A 245 15.72 2.42 13.80
C THR A 245 14.34 2.39 13.16
N ASP A 246 13.57 3.45 13.39
CA ASP A 246 12.31 3.71 12.70
C ASP A 246 12.62 4.27 11.30
N ARG A 247 12.11 3.64 10.24
CA ARG A 247 12.42 4.03 8.85
C ARG A 247 11.19 4.44 8.07
N PHE A 248 11.27 5.61 7.45
CA PHE A 248 10.31 6.09 6.46
C PHE A 248 10.79 5.74 5.05
N TYR A 249 9.87 5.26 4.22
CA TYR A 249 10.04 4.96 2.82
C TYR A 249 9.00 5.78 2.06
N GLY A 250 9.42 6.66 1.15
CA GLY A 250 8.49 7.54 0.43
C GLY A 250 8.77 7.59 -1.06
N GLY A 251 7.73 7.40 -1.86
CA GLY A 251 7.75 7.61 -3.31
C GLY A 251 7.28 9.02 -3.63
N GLY A 252 7.98 9.71 -4.53
CA GLY A 252 7.63 11.08 -4.88
C GLY A 252 8.57 11.69 -5.91
N THR A 253 8.68 13.01 -5.91
CA THR A 253 9.49 13.75 -6.88
C THR A 253 10.92 13.23 -6.97
N GLY A 254 11.33 12.77 -8.17
CA GLY A 254 12.69 12.25 -8.45
C GLY A 254 12.85 10.74 -8.33
N GLY A 255 11.99 10.04 -7.58
CA GLY A 255 12.09 8.61 -7.31
C GLY A 255 11.61 8.22 -5.92
N TYR A 256 12.38 7.41 -5.21
CA TYR A 256 12.04 6.91 -3.88
C TYR A 256 13.18 7.15 -2.88
N TYR A 257 12.83 7.34 -1.61
CA TYR A 257 13.76 7.75 -0.56
C TYR A 257 13.54 6.97 0.73
N VAL A 258 14.63 6.60 1.40
CA VAL A 258 14.62 5.93 2.71
C VAL A 258 15.27 6.85 3.73
N TYR A 259 14.54 7.15 4.81
CA TYR A 259 14.97 8.01 5.91
C TYR A 259 14.98 7.23 7.22
N ASP A 260 15.99 7.47 8.05
CA ASP A 260 15.86 7.26 9.50
C ASP A 260 15.00 8.39 10.06
N VAL A 261 13.92 8.02 10.75
CA VAL A 261 12.96 8.91 11.39
C VAL A 261 12.86 8.65 12.90
N SER A 262 13.83 7.94 13.48
CA SER A 262 13.89 7.66 14.93
C SER A 262 13.96 8.95 15.77
N ASP A 263 14.50 10.02 15.17
CA ASP A 263 14.28 11.41 15.58
C ASP A 263 13.39 12.11 14.53
N ILE A 264 12.12 12.32 14.89
CA ILE A 264 11.09 12.93 14.04
C ILE A 264 11.37 14.43 13.77
N GLU A 265 12.11 15.11 14.64
CA GLU A 265 12.48 16.52 14.46
C GLU A 265 13.68 16.67 13.50
N SER A 266 14.49 15.62 13.31
CA SER A 266 15.68 15.63 12.46
C SER A 266 15.87 14.35 11.59
N PRO A 267 14.95 14.04 10.64
CA PRO A 267 15.09 12.88 9.75
C PRO A 267 16.38 12.86 8.95
N THR A 268 17.04 11.70 8.91
CA THR A 268 18.33 11.51 8.22
C THR A 268 18.15 10.62 6.98
N LEU A 269 18.53 11.13 5.79
CA LEU A 269 18.47 10.36 4.55
C LEU A 269 19.48 9.20 4.61
N LEU A 270 19.01 7.97 4.37
CA LEU A 270 19.84 6.76 4.32
C LEU A 270 20.14 6.32 2.89
N VAL A 271 19.09 6.26 2.04
CA VAL A 271 19.20 5.72 0.68
C VAL A 271 18.30 6.51 -0.27
N SER A 272 18.77 6.71 -1.50
CA SER A 272 17.96 7.26 -2.59
C SER A 272 17.91 6.31 -3.79
N MET A 273 16.71 6.15 -4.37
CA MET A 273 16.44 5.39 -5.59
C MET A 273 16.02 6.37 -6.69
N VAL A 274 16.98 7.11 -7.23
CA VAL A 274 16.77 8.26 -8.11
C VAL A 274 17.57 8.17 -9.41
N GLY A 275 17.05 8.77 -10.48
CA GLY A 275 17.64 8.63 -11.82
C GLY A 275 17.46 7.24 -12.44
N VAL A 276 16.49 6.47 -11.92
CA VAL A 276 16.08 5.17 -12.47
C VAL A 276 15.37 5.40 -13.81
N SER A 277 15.67 4.58 -14.82
CA SER A 277 15.06 4.72 -16.15
C SER A 277 13.53 4.56 -16.11
N GLY A 278 12.83 5.53 -16.68
CA GLY A 278 11.36 5.62 -16.67
C GLY A 278 10.76 6.19 -15.38
N VAL A 279 11.53 6.45 -14.33
CA VAL A 279 11.03 7.02 -13.06
C VAL A 279 11.37 8.50 -12.99
N ARG A 280 10.35 9.36 -12.97
CA ARG A 280 10.47 10.81 -12.70
C ARG A 280 9.82 11.23 -11.38
N PHE A 281 8.85 10.44 -10.94
CA PHE A 281 8.05 10.63 -9.75
C PHE A 281 7.65 9.21 -9.29
N GLY A 282 8.01 8.81 -8.08
CA GLY A 282 7.58 7.54 -7.49
C GLY A 282 6.15 7.64 -6.95
N HIS A 283 5.41 6.54 -7.05
CA HIS A 283 4.08 6.36 -6.47
C HIS A 283 4.22 5.58 -5.16
N THR A 284 3.74 4.33 -5.12
CA THR A 284 3.84 3.39 -3.99
C THR A 284 5.26 2.89 -3.76
N VAL A 285 5.64 2.73 -2.50
CA VAL A 285 6.89 2.08 -2.11
C VAL A 285 6.73 1.31 -0.80
N THR A 286 7.03 0.01 -0.83
CA THR A 286 6.87 -0.87 0.34
C THR A 286 8.11 -1.77 0.49
N PRO A 287 8.73 -1.83 1.69
CA PRO A 287 9.91 -2.65 1.94
C PRO A 287 9.56 -4.11 2.30
N SER A 288 10.56 -4.98 2.18
CA SER A 288 10.62 -6.25 2.91
C SER A 288 10.76 -6.01 4.43
N PRO A 289 10.46 -6.98 5.31
CA PRO A 289 10.51 -6.80 6.76
C PRO A 289 11.92 -6.50 7.32
N ASP A 290 12.97 -6.88 6.58
CA ASP A 290 14.37 -6.56 6.86
C ASP A 290 14.83 -5.25 6.19
N GLY A 291 13.95 -4.52 5.49
CA GLY A 291 14.26 -3.29 4.76
C GLY A 291 15.25 -3.43 3.60
N ARG A 292 15.65 -4.65 3.22
CA ARG A 292 16.62 -4.89 2.15
C ARG A 292 16.00 -4.72 0.77
N TYR A 293 14.89 -5.38 0.51
CA TYR A 293 14.23 -5.35 -0.79
C TYR A 293 13.11 -4.32 -0.78
N ILE A 294 12.97 -3.57 -1.87
CA ILE A 294 11.90 -2.58 -2.04
C ILE A 294 11.08 -2.95 -3.26
N VAL A 295 9.75 -2.97 -3.10
CA VAL A 295 8.80 -2.96 -4.22
C VAL A 295 8.39 -1.51 -4.46
N ALA A 296 8.46 -1.06 -5.72
CA ALA A 296 8.23 0.34 -6.06
C ALA A 296 7.40 0.52 -7.34
N GLU A 297 6.42 1.41 -7.27
CA GLU A 297 5.42 1.72 -8.29
C GLU A 297 5.62 3.13 -8.86
N THR A 298 5.29 3.35 -10.13
CA THR A 298 5.41 4.66 -10.80
C THR A 298 4.09 5.17 -11.39
N GLU A 299 3.02 4.37 -11.33
CA GLU A 299 1.65 4.70 -11.75
C GLU A 299 1.52 5.39 -13.13
N TYR A 300 2.17 4.83 -14.15
CA TYR A 300 1.89 5.19 -15.53
C TYR A 300 1.75 3.94 -16.39
N ARG A 301 0.85 3.97 -17.38
CA ARG A 301 0.59 2.82 -18.25
C ARG A 301 1.89 2.26 -18.82
N TYR A 302 2.02 0.93 -18.90
CA TYR A 302 3.26 0.24 -19.28
C TYR A 302 4.41 0.29 -18.24
N ALA A 303 4.22 0.86 -17.05
CA ALA A 303 5.15 0.72 -15.93
C ALA A 303 4.96 -0.65 -15.26
N PRO A 304 6.04 -1.42 -15.03
CA PRO A 304 6.01 -2.54 -14.11
C PRO A 304 6.31 -2.06 -12.68
N LEU A 305 5.89 -2.85 -11.69
CA LEU A 305 6.49 -2.82 -10.37
C LEU A 305 7.99 -3.14 -10.49
N ARG A 306 8.82 -2.37 -9.80
CA ARG A 306 10.28 -2.51 -9.83
C ARG A 306 10.77 -2.98 -8.47
N ILE A 307 11.63 -3.98 -8.46
CA ILE A 307 12.20 -4.57 -7.25
C ILE A 307 13.64 -4.06 -7.14
N PHE A 308 13.98 -3.42 -6.03
CA PHE A 308 15.36 -2.97 -5.75
C PHE A 308 15.96 -3.80 -4.61
N ASP A 309 17.27 -4.04 -4.69
CA ASP A 309 18.08 -4.51 -3.56
C ASP A 309 18.86 -3.33 -2.99
N LEU A 310 18.61 -3.00 -1.71
CA LEU A 310 19.30 -1.93 -1.00
C LEU A 310 20.58 -2.41 -0.31
N GLN A 311 20.93 -3.70 -0.33
CA GLN A 311 22.15 -4.22 0.31
C GLN A 311 23.41 -3.36 0.01
N PRO A 312 23.70 -2.93 -1.25
CA PRO A 312 24.85 -2.09 -1.53
C PRO A 312 24.84 -0.73 -0.80
N ALA A 313 23.66 -0.21 -0.46
CA ALA A 313 23.51 1.02 0.30
C ALA A 313 23.51 0.80 1.81
N LEU A 314 22.88 -0.28 2.28
CA LEU A 314 22.91 -0.69 3.69
C LEU A 314 24.33 -1.06 4.16
N GLU A 315 25.18 -1.57 3.26
CA GLU A 315 26.61 -1.82 3.48
C GLU A 315 27.50 -0.58 3.27
N GLY A 316 26.93 0.58 2.91
CA GLY A 316 27.66 1.83 2.71
C GLY A 316 28.51 1.88 1.42
N SER A 317 28.29 0.99 0.45
CA SER A 317 29.00 1.01 -0.84
C SER A 317 28.46 2.07 -1.81
N THR A 318 27.23 2.58 -1.61
CA THR A 318 26.64 3.70 -2.36
C THR A 318 25.48 4.33 -1.58
N GLU A 319 25.23 5.63 -1.73
CA GLU A 319 24.03 6.31 -1.20
C GLU A 319 22.88 6.35 -2.24
N VAL A 320 23.17 5.95 -3.48
CA VAL A 320 22.24 6.02 -4.62
C VAL A 320 22.15 4.69 -5.36
N ILE A 321 20.96 4.11 -5.40
CA ILE A 321 20.59 2.96 -6.23
C ILE A 321 19.90 3.48 -7.50
N ARG A 322 20.27 2.97 -8.68
CA ARG A 322 19.76 3.46 -9.99
C ARG A 322 19.15 2.37 -10.86
N THR A 323 19.29 1.11 -10.47
CA THR A 323 18.93 -0.06 -11.28
C THR A 323 18.14 -1.00 -10.38
N PRO A 324 16.89 -1.35 -10.72
CA PRO A 324 16.18 -2.44 -10.05
C PRO A 324 16.81 -3.78 -10.43
N ILE A 325 16.76 -4.77 -9.53
CA ILE A 325 17.25 -6.13 -9.78
C ILE A 325 16.27 -6.93 -10.66
N SER A 326 14.98 -6.64 -10.56
CA SER A 326 13.93 -7.27 -11.36
C SER A 326 12.71 -6.36 -11.51
N ALA A 327 11.71 -6.81 -12.27
CA ALA A 327 10.45 -6.12 -12.46
C ALA A 327 9.31 -7.12 -12.64
N TRP A 328 8.09 -6.72 -12.29
CA TRP A 328 6.88 -7.54 -12.41
C TRP A 328 5.70 -6.73 -12.97
N THR A 329 4.87 -7.36 -13.79
CA THR A 329 3.58 -6.83 -14.27
C THR A 329 2.68 -8.00 -14.67
N ALA A 330 1.37 -7.88 -14.47
CA ALA A 330 0.40 -8.90 -14.91
C ALA A 330 0.14 -8.80 -16.41
N ASP A 331 -0.37 -7.66 -16.88
CA ASP A 331 -0.36 -7.27 -18.30
C ASP A 331 0.37 -5.94 -18.48
N TRP A 332 1.42 -5.95 -19.32
CA TRP A 332 2.16 -4.75 -19.67
C TRP A 332 1.28 -3.68 -20.36
N GLN A 333 0.15 -4.06 -20.96
CA GLN A 333 -0.78 -3.12 -21.60
C GLN A 333 -1.67 -2.36 -20.62
N HIS A 334 -1.75 -2.80 -19.36
CA HIS A 334 -2.56 -2.19 -18.31
C HIS A 334 -1.70 -1.31 -17.39
N LEU A 335 -2.11 -1.20 -16.13
CA LEU A 335 -1.51 -0.33 -15.13
C LEU A 335 -1.66 -0.98 -13.75
N VAL A 336 -0.54 -1.20 -13.09
CA VAL A 336 -0.52 -1.47 -11.65
C VAL A 336 -0.69 -0.14 -10.89
N HIS A 337 -1.48 -0.14 -9.82
CA HIS A 337 -1.81 1.07 -9.06
C HIS A 337 -1.15 1.11 -7.69
N ASN A 338 -1.45 0.12 -6.84
CA ASN A 338 -1.00 0.09 -5.45
C ASN A 338 -0.69 -1.36 -5.04
N HIS A 339 0.03 -1.56 -3.95
CA HIS A 339 0.40 -2.90 -3.48
C HIS A 339 0.70 -2.97 -1.97
N GLU A 340 0.31 -4.08 -1.37
CA GLU A 340 0.63 -4.45 0.01
C GLU A 340 1.61 -5.62 0.05
N VAL A 341 2.56 -5.57 0.99
CA VAL A 341 3.57 -6.63 1.17
C VAL A 341 3.26 -7.42 2.44
N ARG A 342 3.06 -8.73 2.27
CA ARG A 342 3.01 -9.72 3.35
C ARG A 342 4.06 -10.78 3.02
N TRP A 343 5.31 -10.41 3.26
CA TRP A 343 6.50 -11.09 2.77
C TRP A 343 6.46 -12.62 2.97
N PRO A 344 6.73 -13.43 1.93
CA PRO A 344 7.31 -13.07 0.63
C PRO A 344 6.27 -12.69 -0.44
N PHE A 345 4.99 -12.54 -0.08
CA PHE A 345 3.91 -12.27 -1.02
C PHE A 345 3.65 -10.78 -1.19
N VAL A 346 3.32 -10.38 -2.41
CA VAL A 346 2.89 -9.03 -2.76
C VAL A 346 1.49 -9.11 -3.35
N PHE A 347 0.56 -8.38 -2.74
CA PHE A 347 -0.84 -8.27 -3.14
C PHE A 347 -1.03 -6.94 -3.85
N VAL A 348 -1.59 -6.96 -5.04
CA VAL A 348 -1.52 -5.84 -5.98
C VAL A 348 -2.91 -5.45 -6.44
N SER A 349 -3.23 -4.15 -6.39
CA SER A 349 -4.38 -3.59 -7.08
C SER A 349 -3.97 -3.17 -8.50
N GLY A 350 -4.41 -3.95 -9.49
CA GLY A 350 -4.04 -3.80 -10.90
C GLY A 350 -5.08 -3.07 -11.76
N TYR A 351 -5.95 -2.24 -11.16
CA TYR A 351 -7.13 -1.67 -11.82
C TYR A 351 -7.91 -2.75 -12.62
N LEU A 352 -7.73 -2.77 -13.95
CA LEU A 352 -8.36 -3.69 -14.91
C LEU A 352 -7.92 -5.15 -14.71
N ASP A 353 -6.69 -5.38 -14.25
CA ASP A 353 -6.18 -6.72 -13.93
C ASP A 353 -6.78 -7.28 -12.62
N GLY A 354 -7.53 -6.46 -11.87
CA GLY A 354 -8.11 -6.84 -10.59
C GLY A 354 -7.09 -7.00 -9.46
N LEU A 355 -7.32 -7.98 -8.59
CA LEU A 355 -6.34 -8.43 -7.62
C LEU A 355 -5.31 -9.32 -8.32
N GLN A 356 -4.02 -9.03 -8.13
CA GLN A 356 -2.92 -9.89 -8.54
C GLN A 356 -2.06 -10.24 -7.33
N VAL A 357 -1.52 -11.46 -7.28
CA VAL A 357 -0.65 -11.92 -6.19
C VAL A 357 0.62 -12.52 -6.78
N PHE A 358 1.78 -12.02 -6.38
CA PHE A 358 3.07 -12.55 -6.81
C PHE A 358 4.04 -12.79 -5.64
N SER A 359 5.06 -13.60 -5.90
CA SER A 359 6.07 -14.05 -4.94
C SER A 359 7.40 -13.34 -5.14
N LEU A 360 8.02 -12.94 -4.03
CA LEU A 360 9.41 -12.48 -3.92
C LEU A 360 10.29 -13.48 -3.14
N GLN A 361 9.94 -14.78 -3.15
CA GLN A 361 10.84 -15.81 -2.63
C GLN A 361 12.18 -15.86 -3.37
N ASP A 362 12.16 -15.50 -4.65
CA ASP A 362 13.35 -15.11 -5.43
C ASP A 362 13.12 -13.68 -5.95
N PRO A 363 13.71 -12.65 -5.31
CA PRO A 363 13.56 -11.27 -5.74
C PRO A 363 14.14 -10.95 -7.13
N GLU A 364 15.03 -11.79 -7.68
CA GLU A 364 15.52 -11.63 -9.05
C GLU A 364 14.51 -12.17 -10.07
N ASN A 365 13.67 -13.14 -9.68
CA ASN A 365 12.69 -13.80 -10.54
C ASN A 365 11.27 -13.81 -9.91
N PRO A 366 10.56 -12.68 -9.86
CA PRO A 366 9.20 -12.62 -9.30
C PRO A 366 8.20 -13.50 -10.09
N VAL A 367 7.36 -14.26 -9.38
CA VAL A 367 6.40 -15.21 -10.00
C VAL A 367 4.98 -14.92 -9.55
N THR A 368 4.06 -14.73 -10.51
CA THR A 368 2.61 -14.64 -10.23
C THR A 368 2.09 -15.97 -9.68
N LEU A 369 1.46 -15.94 -8.50
CA LEU A 369 0.90 -17.11 -7.82
C LEU A 369 -0.62 -17.21 -7.95
N GLY A 370 -1.31 -16.10 -8.20
CA GLY A 370 -2.77 -16.09 -8.33
C GLY A 370 -3.31 -14.71 -8.68
N PHE A 371 -4.59 -14.68 -9.06
CA PHE A 371 -5.30 -13.46 -9.43
C PHE A 371 -6.81 -13.60 -9.19
N TYR A 372 -7.49 -12.45 -9.14
CA TYR A 372 -8.93 -12.35 -9.30
C TYR A 372 -9.31 -11.05 -10.03
N ASP A 373 -9.78 -11.20 -11.27
CA ASP A 373 -10.32 -10.14 -12.09
C ASP A 373 -11.64 -9.60 -11.48
N THR A 374 -11.56 -8.37 -10.96
CA THR A 374 -12.70 -7.63 -10.41
C THR A 374 -13.56 -6.93 -11.47
N TYR A 375 -13.09 -6.78 -12.71
CA TYR A 375 -13.63 -5.88 -13.72
C TYR A 375 -13.68 -6.47 -15.14
N ILE A 376 -14.79 -7.16 -15.44
CA ILE A 376 -15.09 -7.71 -16.78
C ILE A 376 -15.69 -6.68 -17.77
N GLY A 377 -15.49 -5.38 -17.54
CA GLY A 377 -16.07 -4.30 -18.34
C GLY A 377 -15.14 -3.74 -19.42
N PRO A 378 -15.63 -2.86 -20.31
CA PRO A 378 -14.79 -2.16 -21.28
C PRO A 378 -13.92 -1.08 -20.62
N TYR A 379 -12.89 -0.61 -21.33
CA TYR A 379 -12.15 0.61 -20.97
C TYR A 379 -13.09 1.82 -20.82
N ASN A 380 -12.73 2.79 -19.98
CA ASN A 380 -13.47 4.07 -19.93
C ASN A 380 -13.30 4.86 -21.25
N GLU A 381 -14.38 5.52 -21.67
CA GLU A 381 -14.39 6.41 -22.84
C GLU A 381 -14.34 7.91 -22.47
N ASP A 382 -14.58 8.26 -21.21
CA ASP A 382 -14.85 9.63 -20.72
C ASP A 382 -13.94 10.11 -19.56
N PHE A 383 -13.30 9.18 -18.85
CA PHE A 383 -12.22 9.42 -17.88
C PHE A 383 -11.04 8.49 -18.22
N ASN A 384 -9.95 8.50 -17.44
CA ASN A 384 -8.75 7.70 -17.70
C ASN A 384 -9.13 6.24 -18.05
N PRO A 385 -8.79 5.75 -19.26
CA PRO A 385 -9.33 4.50 -19.82
C PRO A 385 -9.08 3.27 -18.94
N ILE A 386 -8.01 3.29 -18.15
CA ILE A 386 -7.51 2.14 -17.39
C ILE A 386 -7.78 2.19 -15.88
N PHE A 387 -8.49 3.20 -15.37
CA PHE A 387 -8.73 3.39 -13.92
C PHE A 387 -9.97 2.64 -13.37
N ASN A 388 -10.51 1.65 -14.10
CA ASN A 388 -11.62 0.82 -13.62
C ASN A 388 -11.12 -0.42 -12.88
N GLY A 389 -11.92 -0.94 -11.96
CA GLY A 389 -11.64 -2.20 -11.26
C GLY A 389 -11.07 -2.01 -9.87
N THR A 390 -9.98 -2.70 -9.54
CA THR A 390 -9.40 -2.68 -8.19
C THR A 390 -8.56 -1.42 -7.98
N PHE A 391 -9.05 -0.50 -7.15
CA PHE A 391 -8.33 0.73 -6.79
C PHE A 391 -7.30 0.44 -5.69
N GLY A 392 -7.74 0.05 -4.49
CA GLY A 392 -6.88 -0.37 -3.37
C GLY A 392 -6.99 -1.86 -3.04
N VAL A 393 -6.06 -2.33 -2.21
CA VAL A 393 -6.04 -3.67 -1.59
C VAL A 393 -5.47 -3.55 -0.17
N ASP A 394 -5.96 -4.35 0.78
CA ASP A 394 -5.41 -4.47 2.14
C ASP A 394 -5.45 -5.95 2.59
N VAL A 395 -4.53 -6.36 3.48
CA VAL A 395 -4.19 -7.78 3.81
C VAL A 395 -3.58 -7.97 5.21
#